data_AF-A0A849ZC23-F1
#
_entry.id   AF-A0A849ZC23-F1
#
_cell.length_a   1.000
_cell.length_b   1.000
_cell.length_c   1.000
_cell.angle_alpha   90.00
_cell.angle_beta   90.00
_cell.angle_gamma   90.00
#
_symmetry.space_group_name_H-M   'P 1'
#
loop_
_entity.id
_entity.type
_entity.pdbx_description
1 polymer ?
#
loop_
_entity_poly.entity_id
_entity_poly.type
_entity_poly.pdbx_seq_one_letter_code
_entity_poly.pdbx_strand_id
1 'polypeptide(L)'
;MGEDDTREDDRPRSRTFFYVRVSVLLLILVGVLGYAWRDTTSRSRRNEWKRPLSVAYVIIAAEPLDDDVAPRLASRKTVLESRLAEEMHRYRQEPALALLVDVIGPVALDVQAPRPPKDGGILSAARYAYDLRGFTSRVNDAAGIDGGRYDSTIYIVTKPLRSAEPKMIEGASQDGGRIGVVACDIDASSVDFTLFVATHELFHTLGASDKYGADRTPLAPEGLAEPEKTPLYPQSHAELMAGTRALAPGRAALPRTIEELVVGPTTAREIGWTGER
;
A
#
# COMPACT_ATOMS: atom_id res chain seq x y z
N MET A 1 -47.69 64.65 -25.41
CA MET A 1 -47.66 64.97 -23.97
C MET A 1 -48.19 63.75 -23.25
N GLY A 2 -47.33 63.11 -22.46
CA GLY A 2 -47.55 61.78 -21.91
C GLY A 2 -46.21 61.12 -21.63
N GLU A 3 -45.51 61.64 -20.62
CA GLU A 3 -44.52 60.87 -19.88
C GLU A 3 -45.19 59.60 -19.35
N ASP A 4 -44.56 58.45 -19.56
CA ASP A 4 -44.81 57.30 -18.70
C ASP A 4 -43.46 56.83 -18.14
N ASP A 5 -43.38 56.99 -16.82
CA ASP A 5 -42.29 56.74 -15.91
C ASP A 5 -42.31 55.25 -15.57
N THR A 6 -41.41 54.45 -16.13
CA THR A 6 -41.17 53.10 -15.61
C THR A 6 -39.90 53.10 -14.78
N ARG A 7 -40.06 53.53 -13.53
CA ARG A 7 -39.18 53.16 -12.42
C ARG A 7 -39.36 51.68 -12.05
N GLU A 8 -38.21 51.05 -11.88
CA GLU A 8 -37.87 50.11 -10.79
C GLU A 8 -38.38 48.66 -10.88
N ASP A 9 -37.45 47.74 -11.17
CA ASP A 9 -37.37 46.46 -10.46
C ASP A 9 -35.90 45.97 -10.44
N ASP A 10 -34.99 46.73 -9.83
CA ASP A 10 -33.62 46.26 -9.57
C ASP A 10 -33.64 45.39 -8.29
N ARG A 11 -34.15 44.17 -8.43
CA ARG A 11 -34.17 43.19 -7.33
C ARG A 11 -32.74 42.87 -6.88
N PRO A 12 -32.40 43.02 -5.59
CA PRO A 12 -31.05 42.78 -5.09
C PRO A 12 -30.76 41.28 -5.05
N ARG A 13 -30.39 40.70 -6.18
CA ARG A 13 -29.95 39.30 -6.29
C ARG A 13 -28.52 39.05 -5.79
N SER A 14 -27.93 39.94 -4.98
CA SER A 14 -26.48 39.94 -4.74
C SER A 14 -26.02 39.54 -3.33
N ARG A 15 -26.87 39.53 -2.29
CA ARG A 15 -26.44 39.22 -0.91
C ARG A 15 -26.82 37.81 -0.48
N THR A 16 -28.06 37.39 -0.70
CA THR A 16 -28.53 36.05 -0.31
C THR A 16 -27.81 34.94 -1.08
N PHE A 17 -27.60 35.12 -2.38
CA PHE A 17 -26.82 34.18 -3.19
C PHE A 17 -25.35 34.09 -2.72
N PHE A 18 -24.75 35.23 -2.34
CA PHE A 18 -23.41 35.27 -1.77
C PHE A 18 -23.34 34.51 -0.45
N TYR A 19 -24.26 34.77 0.49
CA TYR A 19 -24.28 34.06 1.78
C TYR A 19 -24.53 32.57 1.62
N VAL A 20 -25.47 32.16 0.75
CA VAL A 20 -25.71 30.73 0.47
C VAL A 20 -24.46 30.07 -0.13
N ARG A 21 -23.82 30.70 -1.14
CA ARG A 21 -22.59 30.17 -1.74
C ARG A 21 -21.46 30.06 -0.71
N VAL A 22 -21.25 31.09 0.09
CA VAL A 22 -20.21 31.12 1.13
C VAL A 22 -20.50 30.08 2.20
N SER A 23 -21.75 29.92 2.66
CA SER A 23 -22.13 28.89 3.62
C SER A 23 -21.92 27.47 3.08
N VAL A 24 -22.26 27.22 1.82
CA VAL A 24 -22.00 25.92 1.16
C VAL A 24 -20.49 25.67 1.05
N LEU A 25 -19.71 26.65 0.62
CA LEU A 25 -18.25 26.54 0.52
C LEU A 25 -17.60 26.34 1.90
N LEU A 26 -18.08 27.02 2.94
CA LEU A 26 -17.60 26.83 4.31
C LEU A 26 -17.95 25.44 4.85
N LEU A 27 -19.15 24.93 4.55
CA LEU A 27 -19.54 23.58 4.96
C LEU A 27 -18.68 22.52 4.25
N ILE A 28 -18.44 22.69 2.95
CA ILE A 28 -17.51 21.85 2.19
C ILE A 28 -16.11 21.96 2.79
N LEU A 29 -15.61 23.17 3.08
CA LEU A 29 -14.28 23.39 3.68
C LEU A 29 -14.15 22.71 5.04
N VAL A 30 -15.15 22.86 5.93
CA VAL A 30 -15.17 22.18 7.23
C VAL A 30 -15.18 20.66 7.06
N GLY A 31 -15.94 20.14 6.09
CA GLY A 31 -15.93 18.72 5.74
C GLY A 31 -14.56 18.23 5.25
N VAL A 32 -13.90 19.00 4.38
CA VAL A 32 -12.55 18.71 3.86
C VAL A 32 -11.51 18.78 4.98
N LEU A 33 -11.57 19.78 5.86
CA LEU A 33 -10.69 19.91 7.02
C LEU A 33 -10.89 18.76 8.01
N GLY A 34 -12.14 18.37 8.27
CA GLY A 34 -12.46 17.21 9.12
C GLY A 34 -11.96 15.89 8.51
N TYR A 35 -12.12 15.71 7.19
CA TYR A 35 -11.58 14.57 6.46
C TYR A 35 -10.04 14.55 6.52
N ALA A 36 -9.38 15.66 6.21
CA ALA A 36 -7.92 15.78 6.24
C ALA A 36 -7.37 15.54 7.65
N TRP A 37 -8.04 16.06 8.69
CA TRP A 37 -7.65 15.81 10.08
C TRP A 37 -7.82 14.34 10.47
N ARG A 38 -8.94 13.71 10.10
CA ARG A 38 -9.15 12.27 10.34
C ARG A 38 -8.13 11.41 9.60
N ASP A 39 -7.84 11.74 8.35
CA ASP A 39 -6.87 11.04 7.50
C ASP A 39 -5.46 11.19 8.08
N THR A 40 -4.99 12.42 8.33
CA THR A 40 -3.68 12.68 8.95
C THR A 40 -3.54 12.00 10.32
N THR A 41 -4.55 12.11 11.19
CA THR A 41 -4.53 11.44 12.50
C THR A 41 -4.51 9.92 12.36
N SER A 42 -5.27 9.35 11.41
CA SER A 42 -5.25 7.91 11.15
C SER A 42 -3.90 7.43 10.63
N ARG A 43 -3.23 8.22 9.79
CA ARG A 43 -1.88 7.93 9.26
C ARG A 43 -0.85 7.96 10.37
N SER A 44 -0.84 9.02 11.19
CA SER A 44 0.08 9.13 12.32
C SER A 44 -0.07 7.96 13.29
N ARG A 45 -1.30 7.55 13.60
CA ARG A 45 -1.56 6.41 14.50
C ARG A 45 -1.01 5.07 14.01
N ARG A 46 -0.97 4.82 12.69
CA ARG A 46 -0.40 3.58 12.13
C ARG A 46 1.12 3.54 12.22
N ASN A 47 1.77 4.71 12.23
CA ASN A 47 3.22 4.84 12.25
C ASN A 47 3.78 5.22 13.64
N GLU A 48 2.92 5.44 14.63
CA GLU A 48 3.33 5.63 16.03
C GLU A 48 3.69 4.28 16.69
N TRP A 49 3.14 3.18 16.17
CA TRP A 49 3.34 1.81 16.68
C TRP A 49 3.02 1.66 18.17
N LYS A 50 1.94 2.28 18.62
CA LYS A 50 1.40 2.17 20.01
C LYS A 50 0.62 0.86 20.24
N ARG A 51 0.29 0.14 19.18
CA ARG A 51 -0.35 -1.17 19.17
C ARG A 51 0.07 -1.93 17.92
N PRO A 52 -0.08 -3.27 17.88
CA PRO A 52 0.18 -4.04 16.67
C PRO A 52 -0.66 -3.51 15.51
N LEU A 53 -0.06 -3.45 14.33
CA LEU A 53 -0.76 -3.09 13.10
C LEU A 53 -1.52 -4.33 12.60
N SER A 54 -2.85 -4.23 12.52
CA SER A 54 -3.67 -5.32 11.98
C SER A 54 -3.77 -5.17 10.48
N VAL A 55 -3.31 -6.18 9.74
CA VAL A 55 -3.21 -6.16 8.28
C VAL A 55 -3.95 -7.35 7.69
N ALA A 56 -4.67 -7.12 6.60
CA ALA A 56 -5.27 -8.18 5.80
C ALA A 56 -4.53 -8.32 4.48
N TYR A 57 -4.06 -9.53 4.18
CA TYR A 57 -3.60 -9.95 2.85
C TYR A 57 -4.71 -10.75 2.20
N VAL A 58 -5.44 -10.12 1.28
CA VAL A 58 -6.59 -10.73 0.60
C VAL A 58 -6.11 -11.31 -0.72
N ILE A 59 -6.08 -12.62 -0.82
CA ILE A 59 -5.63 -13.37 -1.99
C ILE A 59 -6.81 -13.54 -2.94
N ILE A 60 -6.69 -13.00 -4.16
CA ILE A 60 -7.70 -13.10 -5.21
C ILE A 60 -7.18 -13.99 -6.33
N ALA A 61 -7.73 -15.19 -6.47
CA ALA A 61 -7.42 -16.09 -7.57
C ALA A 61 -8.22 -15.68 -8.81
N ALA A 62 -7.57 -14.97 -9.74
CA ALA A 62 -8.18 -14.60 -11.02
C ALA A 62 -8.30 -15.81 -11.97
N GLU A 63 -7.48 -16.83 -11.73
CA GLU A 63 -7.50 -18.14 -12.38
C GLU A 63 -7.30 -19.23 -11.31
N PRO A 64 -7.74 -20.48 -11.53
CA PRO A 64 -7.53 -21.57 -10.57
C PRO A 64 -6.04 -21.74 -10.23
N LEU A 65 -5.71 -21.76 -8.94
CA LEU A 65 -4.35 -21.99 -8.43
C LEU A 65 -4.17 -23.45 -8.04
N ASP A 66 -2.93 -23.90 -7.92
CA ASP A 66 -2.61 -25.23 -7.42
C ASP A 66 -3.02 -25.38 -5.94
N ASP A 67 -3.45 -26.59 -5.55
CA ASP A 67 -4.02 -26.88 -4.24
C ASP A 67 -3.04 -26.65 -3.07
N ASP A 68 -1.74 -26.63 -3.33
CA ASP A 68 -0.68 -26.45 -2.34
C ASP A 68 -0.36 -24.97 -2.04
N VAL A 69 -0.81 -24.03 -2.87
CA VAL A 69 -0.56 -22.59 -2.71
C VAL A 69 -1.21 -22.04 -1.43
N ALA A 70 -2.48 -22.36 -1.19
CA ALA A 70 -3.22 -21.83 -0.04
C ALA A 70 -2.66 -22.34 1.32
N PRO A 71 -2.41 -23.66 1.50
CA PRO A 71 -1.72 -24.16 2.69
C PRO A 71 -0.33 -23.54 2.88
N ARG A 72 0.42 -23.35 1.78
CA ARG A 72 1.74 -22.74 1.84
C ARG A 72 1.69 -21.29 2.30
N LEU A 73 0.78 -20.46 1.76
CA LEU A 73 0.54 -19.09 2.21
C LEU A 73 0.23 -19.02 3.71
N ALA A 74 -0.69 -19.87 4.18
CA ALA A 74 -1.06 -19.93 5.59
C ALA A 74 0.14 -20.32 6.48
N SER A 75 0.96 -21.27 6.05
CA SER A 75 2.15 -21.71 6.80
C SER A 75 3.24 -20.63 6.90
N ARG A 76 3.39 -19.80 5.85
CA ARG A 76 4.45 -18.79 5.76
C ARG A 76 4.07 -17.45 6.42
N LYS A 77 2.78 -17.21 6.69
CA LYS A 77 2.30 -16.09 7.54
C LYS A 77 3.10 -15.93 8.82
N THR A 78 3.22 -16.99 9.63
CA THR A 78 3.87 -16.92 10.94
C THR A 78 5.36 -16.60 10.82
N VAL A 79 5.99 -17.04 9.73
CA VAL A 79 7.40 -16.74 9.46
C VAL A 79 7.57 -15.26 9.09
N LEU A 80 6.66 -14.71 8.29
CA LEU A 80 6.64 -13.28 7.98
C LEU A 80 6.46 -12.43 9.24
N GLU A 81 5.48 -12.75 10.09
CA GLU A 81 5.24 -12.02 11.34
C GLU A 81 6.47 -12.06 12.25
N SER A 82 7.08 -13.24 12.41
CA SER A 82 8.31 -13.40 13.20
C SER A 82 9.47 -12.59 12.64
N ARG A 83 9.67 -12.65 11.31
CA ARG A 83 10.77 -11.92 10.66
C ARG A 83 10.59 -10.41 10.80
N LEU A 84 9.38 -9.89 10.59
CA LEU A 84 9.11 -8.46 10.77
C LEU A 84 9.26 -8.02 12.23
N ALA A 85 8.92 -8.88 13.20
CA ALA A 85 9.14 -8.60 14.61
C ALA A 85 10.63 -8.52 14.96
N GLU A 86 11.46 -9.44 14.44
CA GLU A 86 12.92 -9.38 14.57
C GLU A 86 13.48 -8.08 14.00
N GLU A 87 13.03 -7.70 12.81
CA GLU A 87 13.45 -6.48 12.14
C GLU A 87 13.05 -5.22 12.91
N MET A 88 11.82 -5.19 13.43
CA MET A 88 11.36 -4.08 14.27
C MET A 88 12.17 -3.99 15.58
N HIS A 89 12.55 -5.12 16.18
CA HIS A 89 13.34 -5.15 17.41
C HIS A 89 14.74 -4.55 17.24
N ARG A 90 15.31 -4.57 16.02
CA ARG A 90 16.57 -3.86 15.70
C ARG A 90 16.46 -2.35 15.90
N TYR A 91 15.25 -1.79 15.85
CA TYR A 91 14.99 -0.35 15.97
C TYR A 91 14.20 0.05 17.23
N ARG A 92 13.47 -0.88 17.87
CA ARG A 92 12.70 -0.64 19.11
C ARG A 92 12.99 -1.68 20.18
N GLN A 93 13.39 -1.21 21.37
CA GLN A 93 13.76 -2.07 22.51
C GLN A 93 12.57 -2.49 23.41
N GLU A 94 11.50 -1.69 23.47
CA GLU A 94 10.23 -2.04 24.14
C GLU A 94 9.51 -3.18 23.39
N PRO A 95 8.58 -3.95 24.00
CA PRO A 95 7.98 -5.10 23.33
C PRO A 95 7.44 -4.68 21.97
N ALA A 96 8.10 -5.18 20.93
CA ALA A 96 7.85 -4.76 19.56
C ALA A 96 6.43 -5.20 19.19
N LEU A 97 5.51 -4.24 19.18
CA LEU A 97 4.13 -4.44 18.74
C LEU A 97 4.15 -4.51 17.21
N ALA A 98 4.58 -5.66 16.70
CA ALA A 98 4.78 -5.94 15.29
C ALA A 98 3.45 -6.05 14.55
N LEU A 99 3.50 -6.56 13.32
CA LEU A 99 2.33 -6.72 12.47
C LEU A 99 1.58 -8.02 12.79
N LEU A 100 0.25 -7.96 12.76
CA LEU A 100 -0.63 -9.12 12.78
C LEU A 100 -1.25 -9.25 11.39
N VAL A 101 -0.91 -10.31 10.66
CA VAL A 101 -1.20 -10.45 9.22
C VAL A 101 -2.25 -11.54 8.98
N ASP A 102 -3.51 -11.18 8.81
CA ASP A 102 -4.53 -12.15 8.40
C ASP A 102 -4.42 -12.43 6.89
N VAL A 103 -4.13 -13.67 6.51
CA VAL A 103 -4.18 -14.13 5.12
C VAL A 103 -5.58 -14.67 4.83
N ILE A 104 -6.29 -14.04 3.90
CA ILE A 104 -7.69 -14.32 3.57
C ILE A 104 -7.77 -14.81 2.12
N GLY A 105 -8.54 -15.87 1.88
CA GLY A 105 -8.67 -16.50 0.55
C GLY A 105 -7.80 -17.75 0.41
N PRO A 106 -7.53 -18.22 -0.83
CA PRO A 106 -7.82 -17.55 -2.10
C PRO A 106 -9.32 -17.43 -2.41
N VAL A 107 -9.74 -16.25 -2.85
CA VAL A 107 -11.10 -16.00 -3.33
C VAL A 107 -11.10 -16.10 -4.85
N ALA A 108 -11.87 -17.04 -5.40
CA ALA A 108 -12.02 -17.18 -6.85
C ALA A 108 -12.87 -16.03 -7.40
N LEU A 109 -12.25 -15.11 -8.11
CA LEU A 109 -12.92 -13.93 -8.64
C LEU A 109 -12.19 -13.41 -9.88
N ASP A 110 -12.88 -13.40 -11.02
CA ASP A 110 -12.37 -12.80 -12.25
C ASP A 110 -12.49 -11.27 -12.17
N VAL A 111 -11.44 -10.66 -11.61
CA VAL A 111 -11.31 -9.20 -11.48
C VAL A 111 -9.95 -8.74 -11.94
N GLN A 112 -9.92 -7.54 -12.50
CA GLN A 112 -8.69 -6.84 -12.81
C GLN A 112 -8.45 -5.73 -11.80
N ALA A 113 -7.22 -5.65 -11.28
CA ALA A 113 -6.78 -4.54 -10.45
C ALA A 113 -6.87 -3.23 -11.25
N PRO A 114 -7.48 -2.17 -10.69
CA PRO A 114 -7.49 -0.86 -11.32
C PRO A 114 -6.05 -0.34 -11.40
N ARG A 115 -5.70 0.27 -12.54
CA ARG A 115 -4.36 0.84 -12.73
C ARG A 115 -4.35 2.29 -12.27
N PRO A 116 -3.32 2.72 -11.53
CA PRO A 116 -3.19 4.11 -11.13
C PRO A 116 -3.02 4.95 -12.41
N PRO A 117 -3.59 6.17 -12.42
CA PRO A 117 -3.42 7.06 -13.56
C PRO A 117 -1.95 7.45 -13.70
N LYS A 118 -1.45 7.47 -14.93
CA LYS A 118 -0.09 7.96 -15.23
C LYS A 118 -0.04 9.49 -15.28
N ASP A 119 -1.19 10.12 -15.47
CA ASP A 119 -1.36 11.56 -15.52
C ASP A 119 -1.81 12.07 -14.15
N GLY A 120 -1.27 13.22 -13.72
CA GLY A 120 -1.67 13.88 -12.46
C GLY A 120 -3.04 14.56 -12.52
N GLY A 121 -3.92 14.13 -13.42
CA GLY A 121 -5.21 14.75 -13.68
C GLY A 121 -6.21 14.48 -12.56
N ILE A 122 -6.95 15.51 -12.12
CA ILE A 122 -7.97 15.36 -11.07
C ILE A 122 -9.07 14.39 -11.50
N LEU A 123 -9.47 14.42 -12.77
CA LEU A 123 -10.52 13.54 -13.29
C LEU A 123 -10.07 12.07 -13.35
N SER A 124 -8.83 11.80 -13.77
CA SER A 124 -8.29 10.45 -13.82
C SER A 124 -8.06 9.89 -12.41
N ALA A 125 -7.64 10.72 -11.46
CA ALA A 125 -7.57 10.37 -10.04
C ALA A 125 -8.96 10.05 -9.45
N ALA A 126 -9.98 10.88 -9.76
CA ALA A 126 -11.36 10.64 -9.30
C ALA A 126 -11.93 9.35 -9.89
N ARG A 127 -11.67 9.08 -11.18
CA ARG A 127 -12.07 7.83 -11.83
C ARG A 127 -11.39 6.62 -11.21
N TYR A 128 -10.08 6.70 -10.98
CA TYR A 128 -9.33 5.66 -10.30
C TYR A 128 -9.87 5.36 -8.91
N ALA A 129 -10.19 6.38 -8.11
CA ALA A 129 -10.78 6.20 -6.79
C ALA A 129 -12.15 5.49 -6.85
N TYR A 130 -12.97 5.81 -7.86
CA TYR A 130 -14.24 5.11 -8.09
C TYR A 130 -14.04 3.64 -8.48
N ASP A 131 -13.14 3.37 -9.44
CA ASP A 131 -12.84 2.01 -9.90
C ASP A 131 -12.23 1.17 -8.78
N LEU A 132 -11.33 1.75 -7.97
CA LEU A 132 -10.76 1.13 -6.78
C LEU A 132 -11.81 0.79 -5.74
N ARG A 133 -12.73 1.72 -5.44
CA ARG A 133 -13.84 1.45 -4.51
C ARG A 133 -14.73 0.31 -5.00
N GLY A 134 -15.06 0.29 -6.29
CA GLY A 134 -15.87 -0.77 -6.88
C GLY A 134 -15.15 -2.12 -6.84
N PHE A 135 -13.85 -2.13 -7.15
CA PHE A 135 -13.00 -3.32 -7.05
C PHE A 135 -12.94 -3.87 -5.62
N THR A 136 -12.57 -3.04 -4.64
CA THR A 136 -12.41 -3.48 -3.24
C THR A 136 -13.73 -3.92 -2.63
N SER A 137 -14.85 -3.28 -2.96
CA SER A 137 -16.18 -3.71 -2.51
C SER A 137 -16.47 -5.13 -2.98
N ARG A 138 -16.30 -5.43 -4.28
CA ARG A 138 -16.57 -6.78 -4.81
C ARG A 138 -15.68 -7.85 -4.18
N VAL A 139 -14.41 -7.53 -3.98
CA VAL A 139 -13.47 -8.45 -3.34
C VAL A 139 -13.84 -8.68 -1.88
N ASN A 140 -14.16 -7.63 -1.13
CA ASN A 140 -14.54 -7.73 0.27
C ASN A 140 -15.82 -8.57 0.45
N ASP A 141 -16.83 -8.33 -0.40
CA ASP A 141 -18.08 -9.10 -0.40
C ASP A 141 -17.82 -10.59 -0.67
N ALA A 142 -16.99 -10.89 -1.67
CA ALA A 142 -16.63 -12.27 -2.03
C ALA A 142 -15.76 -12.96 -0.95
N ALA A 143 -14.89 -12.21 -0.28
CA ALA A 143 -14.06 -12.68 0.82
C ALA A 143 -14.80 -12.77 2.16
N GLY A 144 -16.00 -12.20 2.27
CA GLY A 144 -16.76 -12.12 3.51
C GLY A 144 -16.09 -11.26 4.59
N ILE A 145 -15.36 -10.21 4.20
CA ILE A 145 -14.63 -9.34 5.13
C ILE A 145 -15.16 -7.91 5.13
N ASP A 146 -15.14 -7.28 6.30
CA ASP A 146 -15.33 -5.84 6.41
C ASP A 146 -13.99 -5.12 6.21
N GLY A 147 -13.84 -4.40 5.08
CA GLY A 147 -12.62 -3.65 4.76
C GLY A 147 -12.26 -2.57 5.78
N GLY A 148 -13.19 -2.13 6.64
CA GLY A 148 -12.91 -1.16 7.71
C GLY A 148 -12.24 -1.76 8.94
N ARG A 149 -12.21 -3.09 9.07
CA ARG A 149 -11.72 -3.82 10.26
C ARG A 149 -10.20 -3.72 10.44
N TYR A 150 -9.46 -3.70 9.33
CA TYR A 150 -8.00 -3.77 9.32
C TYR A 150 -7.38 -2.37 9.19
N ASP A 151 -6.21 -2.15 9.79
CA ASP A 151 -5.49 -0.88 9.65
C ASP A 151 -5.02 -0.66 8.22
N SER A 152 -4.55 -1.72 7.58
CA SER A 152 -4.22 -1.77 6.15
C SER A 152 -4.73 -3.08 5.51
N THR A 153 -5.11 -3.01 4.24
CA THR A 153 -5.54 -4.16 3.44
C THR A 153 -4.78 -4.18 2.12
N ILE A 154 -4.09 -5.28 1.86
CA ILE A 154 -3.36 -5.52 0.61
C ILE A 154 -4.13 -6.56 -0.19
N TYR A 155 -4.59 -6.14 -1.37
CA TYR A 155 -5.30 -6.99 -2.32
C TYR A 155 -4.29 -7.58 -3.31
N ILE A 156 -4.17 -8.90 -3.31
CA ILE A 156 -3.14 -9.63 -4.07
C ILE A 156 -3.85 -10.43 -5.15
N VAL A 157 -3.86 -9.89 -6.37
CA VAL A 157 -4.47 -10.54 -7.54
C VAL A 157 -3.48 -11.56 -8.11
N THR A 158 -3.80 -12.83 -7.97
CA THR A 158 -2.93 -13.94 -8.34
C THR A 158 -3.36 -14.64 -9.62
N LYS A 159 -2.37 -15.12 -10.36
CA LYS A 159 -2.51 -16.05 -11.49
C LYS A 159 -1.49 -17.18 -11.36
N PRO A 160 -1.73 -18.37 -11.93
CA PRO A 160 -0.75 -19.45 -11.91
C PRO A 160 0.58 -19.04 -12.54
N LEU A 161 1.68 -19.41 -11.89
CA LEU A 161 3.01 -19.23 -12.46
C LEU A 161 3.23 -20.18 -13.64
N ARG A 162 3.42 -19.61 -14.84
CA ARG A 162 3.63 -20.38 -16.08
C ARG A 162 5.04 -20.24 -16.66
N SER A 163 5.86 -19.34 -16.11
CA SER A 163 7.23 -19.06 -16.54
C SER A 163 8.20 -19.33 -15.41
N ALA A 164 9.48 -19.54 -15.73
CA ALA A 164 10.50 -19.86 -14.72
C ALA A 164 10.74 -18.71 -13.71
N GLU A 165 10.38 -17.47 -14.06
CA GLU A 165 10.45 -16.32 -13.16
C GLU A 165 9.05 -15.75 -12.93
N PRO A 166 8.67 -15.46 -11.66
CA PRO A 166 7.42 -14.78 -11.35
C PRO A 166 7.32 -13.44 -12.06
N LYS A 167 6.26 -13.27 -12.85
CA LYS A 167 5.93 -11.95 -13.38
C LYS A 167 5.22 -11.16 -12.28
N MET A 168 5.77 -10.00 -11.98
CA MET A 168 5.18 -9.04 -11.06
C MET A 168 4.76 -7.79 -11.83
N ILE A 169 3.54 -7.33 -11.58
CA ILE A 169 3.14 -5.96 -11.90
C ILE A 169 2.95 -5.29 -10.55
N GLU A 170 3.97 -4.53 -10.17
CA GLU A 170 4.01 -3.71 -8.97
C GLU A 170 2.75 -2.85 -8.86
N GLY A 171 2.29 -2.76 -7.63
CA GLY A 171 0.95 -2.34 -7.30
C GLY A 171 0.75 -0.84 -7.34
N ALA A 172 -0.50 -0.44 -7.16
CA ALA A 172 -0.82 0.92 -6.78
C ALA A 172 -1.14 0.93 -5.29
N SER A 173 -0.21 1.43 -4.50
CA SER A 173 -0.47 1.77 -3.11
C SER A 173 -0.98 3.20 -3.04
N GLN A 174 -2.03 3.43 -2.26
CA GLN A 174 -2.41 4.79 -1.91
C GLN A 174 -1.30 5.36 -1.02
N ASP A 175 -0.63 6.43 -1.45
CA ASP A 175 0.43 7.08 -0.67
C ASP A 175 -0.08 7.47 0.72
N GLY A 176 0.46 6.81 1.75
CA GLY A 176 -0.01 6.92 3.14
C GLY A 176 -1.48 6.52 3.36
N GLY A 177 -2.09 5.79 2.43
CA GLY A 177 -3.45 5.26 2.52
C GLY A 177 -3.51 3.96 3.33
N ARG A 178 -4.63 3.25 3.23
CA ARG A 178 -4.86 1.96 3.93
C ARG A 178 -4.91 0.77 2.96
N ILE A 179 -4.81 1.04 1.66
CA ILE A 179 -5.06 0.06 0.62
C ILE A 179 -3.83 -0.03 -0.29
N GLY A 180 -3.34 -1.25 -0.47
CA GLY A 180 -2.41 -1.62 -1.53
C GLY A 180 -3.06 -2.65 -2.45
N VAL A 181 -2.74 -2.61 -3.74
CA VAL A 181 -3.23 -3.59 -4.72
C VAL A 181 -2.06 -4.04 -5.57
N VAL A 182 -1.76 -5.33 -5.58
CA VAL A 182 -0.66 -5.91 -6.35
C VAL A 182 -1.13 -7.08 -7.20
N ALA A 183 -0.45 -7.32 -8.33
CA ALA A 183 -0.69 -8.48 -9.18
C ALA A 183 0.59 -9.32 -9.33
N CYS A 184 0.48 -10.62 -9.07
CA CYS A 184 1.60 -11.54 -9.12
C CYS A 184 1.22 -12.90 -9.71
N ASP A 185 2.14 -13.49 -10.46
CA ASP A 185 2.10 -14.90 -10.78
C ASP A 185 2.58 -15.71 -9.55
N ILE A 186 1.86 -16.78 -9.19
CA ILE A 186 2.10 -17.57 -7.97
C ILE A 186 2.03 -19.09 -8.23
N ASP A 187 2.88 -19.81 -7.52
CA ASP A 187 2.88 -21.24 -7.26
C ASP A 187 3.40 -21.46 -5.82
N ALA A 188 3.51 -22.69 -5.35
CA ALA A 188 4.01 -22.95 -4.00
C ALA A 188 5.47 -22.52 -3.78
N SER A 189 6.29 -22.44 -4.84
CA SER A 189 7.70 -22.03 -4.75
C SER A 189 7.88 -20.52 -4.61
N SER A 190 6.92 -19.73 -5.11
CA SER A 190 6.93 -18.26 -5.15
C SER A 190 6.05 -17.60 -4.08
N VAL A 191 5.43 -18.37 -3.18
CA VAL A 191 4.66 -17.84 -2.03
C VAL A 191 5.46 -16.84 -1.20
N ASP A 192 6.73 -17.14 -0.91
CA ASP A 192 7.58 -16.27 -0.12
C ASP A 192 7.83 -14.94 -0.81
N PHE A 193 8.10 -14.97 -2.11
CA PHE A 193 8.25 -13.78 -2.92
C PHE A 193 6.94 -12.98 -2.98
N THR A 194 5.80 -13.64 -3.11
CA THR A 194 4.48 -12.98 -3.08
C THR A 194 4.24 -12.25 -1.76
N LEU A 195 4.56 -12.88 -0.63
CA LEU A 195 4.43 -12.28 0.69
C LEU A 195 5.43 -11.13 0.90
N PHE A 196 6.65 -11.25 0.37
CA PHE A 196 7.63 -10.17 0.36
C PHE A 196 7.07 -8.94 -0.38
N VAL A 197 6.55 -9.13 -1.58
CA VAL A 197 5.96 -8.07 -2.41
C VAL A 197 4.73 -7.45 -1.74
N ALA A 198 3.84 -8.27 -1.17
CA ALA A 198 2.70 -7.74 -0.41
C ALA A 198 3.13 -6.87 0.77
N THR A 199 4.26 -7.21 1.39
CA THR A 199 4.85 -6.46 2.50
C THR A 199 5.53 -5.17 2.03
N HIS A 200 6.16 -5.19 0.86
CA HIS A 200 6.69 -3.99 0.20
C HIS A 200 5.57 -2.97 -0.05
N GLU A 201 4.45 -3.42 -0.63
CA GLU A 201 3.27 -2.58 -0.85
C GLU A 201 2.65 -2.08 0.45
N LEU A 202 2.58 -2.94 1.47
CA LEU A 202 2.16 -2.52 2.80
C LEU A 202 3.01 -1.38 3.33
N PHE A 203 4.34 -1.42 3.14
CA PHE A 203 5.24 -0.38 3.62
C PHE A 203 5.03 0.95 2.87
N HIS A 204 4.65 0.94 1.58
CA HIS A 204 4.16 2.14 0.91
C HIS A 204 2.91 2.72 1.56
N THR A 205 1.96 1.89 2.02
CA THR A 205 0.78 2.40 2.78
C THR A 205 1.16 3.08 4.11
N LEU A 206 2.37 2.79 4.61
CA LEU A 206 2.97 3.42 5.79
C LEU A 206 3.87 4.61 5.44
N GLY A 207 4.06 4.92 4.16
CA GLY A 207 4.84 6.06 3.67
C GLY A 207 6.31 5.78 3.39
N ALA A 208 6.71 4.50 3.29
CA ALA A 208 8.04 4.14 2.82
C ALA A 208 8.18 4.48 1.32
N SER A 209 9.39 4.89 0.92
CA SER A 209 9.74 5.14 -0.48
C SER A 209 10.67 4.07 -1.02
N ASP A 210 10.61 3.84 -2.33
CA ASP A 210 11.47 2.87 -3.01
C ASP A 210 12.95 3.18 -2.82
N LYS A 211 13.74 2.11 -2.70
CA LYS A 211 15.21 2.15 -2.57
C LYS A 211 15.91 1.50 -3.76
N TYR A 212 15.29 1.56 -4.92
CA TYR A 212 15.81 1.02 -6.18
C TYR A 212 15.82 2.07 -7.31
N GLY A 213 16.72 1.90 -8.27
CA GLY A 213 16.86 2.78 -9.44
C GLY A 213 15.86 2.48 -10.57
N ALA A 214 15.90 3.23 -11.67
CA ALA A 214 15.00 3.00 -12.81
C ALA A 214 15.12 1.59 -13.44
N ASP A 215 16.24 0.93 -13.22
CA ASP A 215 16.54 -0.45 -13.65
C ASP A 215 16.13 -1.51 -12.60
N ARG A 216 15.44 -1.12 -11.53
CA ARG A 216 15.08 -1.96 -10.38
C ARG A 216 16.28 -2.57 -9.64
N THR A 217 17.45 -1.96 -9.76
CA THR A 217 18.60 -2.37 -8.95
C THR A 217 18.62 -1.62 -7.62
N PRO A 218 19.03 -2.26 -6.51
CA PRO A 218 19.11 -1.60 -5.23
C PRO A 218 20.09 -0.41 -5.24
N LEU A 219 19.66 0.73 -4.72
CA LEU A 219 20.49 1.93 -4.59
C LEU A 219 21.42 1.77 -3.38
N ALA A 220 22.70 2.11 -3.51
CA ALA A 220 23.61 2.11 -2.37
C ALA A 220 23.70 3.50 -1.73
N PRO A 221 23.73 3.61 -0.38
CA PRO A 221 23.65 2.50 0.58
C PRO A 221 22.22 2.07 0.94
N GLU A 222 21.19 2.88 0.69
CA GLU A 222 19.88 2.74 1.35
C GLU A 222 19.08 1.50 0.95
N GLY A 223 19.29 0.97 -0.25
CA GLY A 223 18.68 -0.25 -0.77
C GLY A 223 19.53 -1.51 -0.55
N LEU A 224 20.72 -1.39 0.04
CA LEU A 224 21.51 -2.56 0.43
C LEU A 224 21.06 -3.04 1.81
N ALA A 225 20.81 -4.35 1.94
CA ALA A 225 20.42 -4.95 3.22
C ALA A 225 21.57 -4.95 4.25
N GLU A 226 22.80 -5.10 3.74
CA GLU A 226 24.05 -5.20 4.49
C GLU A 226 25.07 -4.20 3.90
N PRO A 227 24.86 -2.88 4.04
CA PRO A 227 25.68 -1.86 3.37
C PRO A 227 27.15 -1.87 3.84
N GLU A 228 27.41 -2.38 5.04
CA GLU A 228 28.76 -2.47 5.66
C GLU A 228 29.46 -3.81 5.41
N LYS A 229 28.86 -4.71 4.62
CA LYS A 229 29.41 -6.05 4.38
C LYS A 229 30.73 -5.98 3.60
N THR A 230 31.70 -6.84 3.97
CA THR A 230 32.96 -7.01 3.24
C THR A 230 33.22 -8.48 2.92
N PRO A 231 33.29 -8.90 1.64
CA PRO A 231 33.03 -8.09 0.44
C PRO A 231 31.55 -7.66 0.34
N LEU A 232 31.30 -6.48 -0.25
CA LEU A 232 29.95 -5.90 -0.34
C LEU A 232 28.96 -6.80 -1.10
N TYR A 233 29.44 -7.52 -2.11
CA TYR A 233 28.62 -8.42 -2.92
C TYR A 233 29.11 -9.87 -2.85
N PRO A 234 28.21 -10.86 -3.00
CA PRO A 234 26.76 -10.72 -3.05
C PRO A 234 26.16 -10.40 -1.68
N GLN A 235 25.09 -9.62 -1.65
CA GLN A 235 24.26 -9.45 -0.45
C GLN A 235 23.56 -10.78 -0.14
N SER A 236 23.45 -11.13 1.14
CA SER A 236 22.77 -12.33 1.62
C SER A 236 21.26 -12.10 1.80
N HIS A 237 20.88 -10.83 2.01
CA HIS A 237 19.53 -10.39 2.29
C HIS A 237 19.08 -9.34 1.26
N ALA A 238 17.78 -9.10 1.18
CA ALA A 238 17.16 -8.05 0.37
C ALA A 238 16.56 -6.99 1.28
N GLU A 239 16.87 -5.72 1.01
CA GLU A 239 16.16 -4.63 1.65
C GLU A 239 14.72 -4.59 1.08
N LEU A 240 13.72 -4.52 1.95
CA LEU A 240 12.32 -4.68 1.58
C LEU A 240 11.88 -3.67 0.51
N MET A 241 12.25 -2.40 0.67
CA MET A 241 11.92 -1.31 -0.26
C MET A 241 12.84 -1.25 -1.48
N ALA A 242 13.92 -2.04 -1.54
CA ALA A 242 14.71 -2.24 -2.75
C ALA A 242 14.12 -3.33 -3.66
N GLY A 243 13.22 -4.18 -3.14
CA GLY A 243 12.51 -5.20 -3.90
C GLY A 243 13.35 -6.41 -4.34
N THR A 244 14.68 -6.28 -4.35
CA THR A 244 15.62 -7.26 -4.90
C THR A 244 16.91 -7.35 -4.08
N ARG A 245 17.60 -8.49 -4.19
CA ARG A 245 18.89 -8.77 -3.55
C ARG A 245 20.04 -8.44 -4.49
N ALA A 246 20.92 -7.53 -4.10
CA ALA A 246 22.06 -7.13 -4.94
C ALA A 246 23.14 -8.23 -5.01
N LEU A 247 23.45 -8.68 -6.22
CA LEU A 247 24.44 -9.74 -6.48
C LEU A 247 25.79 -9.21 -6.95
N ALA A 248 25.79 -8.05 -7.62
CA ALA A 248 26.96 -7.30 -8.09
C ALA A 248 26.48 -5.88 -8.48
N PRO A 249 27.38 -4.93 -8.79
CA PRO A 249 26.97 -3.64 -9.36
C PRO A 249 26.08 -3.84 -10.59
N GLY A 250 24.90 -3.22 -10.60
CA GLY A 250 23.93 -3.32 -11.69
C GLY A 250 23.26 -4.69 -11.86
N ARG A 251 23.48 -5.65 -10.94
CA ARG A 251 22.89 -6.99 -11.01
C ARG A 251 22.21 -7.36 -9.70
N ALA A 252 20.92 -7.68 -9.79
CA ALA A 252 20.10 -8.10 -8.66
C ALA A 252 19.34 -9.39 -8.99
N ALA A 253 18.81 -10.03 -7.96
CA ALA A 253 17.89 -11.17 -8.08
C ALA A 253 16.73 -11.02 -7.11
N LEU A 254 15.61 -11.68 -7.41
CA LEU A 254 14.48 -11.72 -6.48
C LEU A 254 14.89 -12.41 -5.17
N PRO A 255 14.37 -11.96 -4.00
CA PRO A 255 14.53 -12.69 -2.76
C PRO A 255 13.84 -14.05 -2.88
N ARG A 256 14.48 -15.08 -2.34
CA ARG A 256 13.97 -16.46 -2.44
C ARG A 256 13.06 -16.85 -1.29
N THR A 257 13.34 -16.30 -0.11
CA THR A 257 12.59 -16.62 1.10
C THR A 257 12.34 -15.36 1.92
N ILE A 258 11.34 -15.41 2.78
CA ILE A 258 10.98 -14.30 3.68
C ILE A 258 12.10 -14.01 4.68
N GLU A 259 12.90 -15.01 5.05
CA GLU A 259 14.06 -14.85 5.93
C GLU A 259 15.14 -13.95 5.31
N GLU A 260 15.21 -13.85 3.98
CA GLU A 260 16.10 -12.89 3.29
C GLU A 260 15.64 -11.42 3.48
N LEU A 261 14.42 -11.16 3.98
CA LEU A 261 13.89 -9.80 4.17
C LEU A 261 14.65 -9.04 5.26
N VAL A 262 15.06 -7.82 4.92
CA VAL A 262 15.60 -6.83 5.85
C VAL A 262 14.89 -5.49 5.67
N VAL A 263 14.64 -4.77 6.75
CA VAL A 263 14.20 -3.37 6.74
C VAL A 263 15.39 -2.46 6.96
N GLY A 264 15.74 -1.61 5.99
CA GLY A 264 16.87 -0.70 6.12
C GLY A 264 16.63 0.42 7.14
N PRO A 265 17.67 1.09 7.68
CA PRO A 265 17.49 2.21 8.62
C PRO A 265 16.65 3.37 8.05
N THR A 266 16.76 3.65 6.75
CA THR A 266 15.97 4.70 6.09
C THR A 266 14.49 4.29 6.05
N THR A 267 14.18 3.07 5.60
CA THR A 267 12.82 2.52 5.61
C THR A 267 12.22 2.52 7.01
N ALA A 268 12.99 2.09 8.02
CA ALA A 268 12.57 2.06 9.42
C ALA A 268 12.20 3.47 9.94
N ARG A 269 12.95 4.52 9.57
CA ARG A 269 12.60 5.91 9.90
C ARG A 269 11.30 6.35 9.22
N GLU A 270 11.15 6.08 7.93
CA GLU A 270 9.97 6.48 7.14
C GLU A 270 8.67 5.93 7.72
N ILE A 271 8.65 4.65 8.10
CA ILE A 271 7.48 4.02 8.70
C ILE A 271 7.35 4.29 10.21
N GLY A 272 8.30 5.00 10.82
CA GLY A 272 8.26 5.42 12.22
C GLY A 272 8.73 4.39 13.24
N TRP A 273 9.50 3.37 12.84
CA TRP A 273 10.08 2.40 13.78
C TRP A 273 11.12 3.03 14.71
N THR A 274 11.90 4.00 14.26
CA THR A 274 12.94 4.64 15.10
C THR A 274 12.41 5.65 16.12
N GLY A 275 11.13 6.04 16.05
CA GLY A 275 10.55 7.08 16.92
C GLY A 275 10.93 8.53 16.54
N GLU A 276 11.92 8.70 15.68
CA GLU A 276 12.36 9.97 15.12
C GLU A 276 11.93 10.04 13.63
N ARG A 277 11.18 11.08 13.26
CA ARG A 277 10.94 11.44 11.86
C ARG A 277 11.63 12.75 11.54
#